data_AF-A0A8T7AE08-F1
#
_entry.id   AF-A0A8T7AE08-F1
#
_cell.length_a   1.000
_cell.length_b   1.000
_cell.length_c   1.000
_cell.angle_alpha   90.00
_cell.angle_beta   90.00
_cell.angle_gamma   90.00
#
_symmetry.space_group_name_H-M   'P 1'
#
loop_
_entity.id
_entity.type
_entity.pdbx_description
1 polymer ?
#
loop_
_entity_poly.entity_id
_entity_poly.type
_entity_poly.pdbx_seq_one_letter_code
_entity_poly.pdbx_strand_id
1 'polypeptide(L)'
;VLQLATSVDAEVRTLKNAQAKLTDSISKINSDLQKGVNQYVLEEVSQLLRMANNSVLFAGNKESAINALSLADNQLKSLSDPRYSVVRSKINEEISQLRNAQRPDLEGLTATLSAISDTIPSLPLANEPEAHAASLVEPASEDSVTWRTELKKLWSDVLSAVQIQRVDQPPKPLLAPQQRYFLNQNLQLLLAKAELSLMQGETTIFKRSITDSIDWLKDYFDLSDKRVSSVLEQLTEISEQSLGSKLPSVTGSYQALQDIKGGS
;
A
#
# COMPACT_ATOMS: atom_id res chain seq x y z
N VAL A 1 6.02 85.01 33.05
CA VAL A 1 5.45 83.83 33.75
C VAL A 1 4.33 83.18 32.93
N LEU A 2 3.29 83.90 32.50
CA LEU A 2 2.17 83.36 31.69
C LEU A 2 2.59 82.71 30.35
N GLN A 3 3.51 83.30 29.59
CA GLN A 3 4.03 82.74 28.33
C GLN A 3 4.86 81.46 28.51
N LEU A 4 5.60 81.35 29.61
CA LEU A 4 6.45 80.19 29.88
C LEU A 4 5.59 78.97 30.25
N ALA A 5 4.54 79.18 31.05
CA ALA A 5 3.59 78.13 31.42
C ALA A 5 2.82 77.58 30.21
N THR A 6 2.41 78.44 29.28
CA THR A 6 1.73 78.00 28.04
C THR A 6 2.64 77.22 27.10
N SER A 7 3.93 77.57 27.03
CA SER A 7 4.94 76.84 26.26
C SER A 7 5.17 75.42 26.80
N VAL A 8 5.32 75.30 28.13
CA VAL A 8 5.52 74.00 28.79
C VAL A 8 4.30 73.10 28.61
N ASP A 9 3.08 73.63 28.74
CA ASP A 9 1.85 72.86 28.51
C ASP A 9 1.72 72.38 27.06
N ALA A 10 2.14 73.19 26.09
CA ALA A 10 2.14 72.80 24.68
C ALA A 10 3.14 71.65 24.42
N GLU A 11 4.32 71.72 25.02
CA GLU A 11 5.38 70.72 24.88
C GLU A 11 5.03 69.40 25.60
N VAL A 12 4.38 69.47 26.77
CA VAL A 12 3.83 68.29 27.45
C VAL A 12 2.75 67.63 26.59
N ARG A 13 1.88 68.41 25.94
CA ARG A 13 0.85 67.87 25.03
C ARG A 13 1.45 67.21 23.79
N THR A 14 2.47 67.81 23.17
CA THR A 14 3.14 67.20 22.01
C THR A 14 3.83 65.90 22.38
N LEU A 15 4.52 65.85 23.52
CA LEU A 15 5.13 64.63 24.05
C LEU A 15 4.08 63.55 24.35
N LYS A 16 2.95 63.91 24.97
CA LYS A 16 1.84 62.96 25.24
C LYS A 16 1.27 62.38 23.94
N ASN A 17 1.09 63.22 22.93
CA ASN A 17 0.61 62.80 21.61
C ASN A 17 1.63 61.92 20.88
N ALA A 18 2.92 62.21 21.00
CA ALA A 18 3.99 61.39 20.43
C ALA A 18 4.06 60.02 21.12
N GLN A 19 3.93 59.98 22.45
CA GLN A 19 3.87 58.72 23.22
C GLN A 19 2.64 57.87 22.85
N ALA A 20 1.47 58.50 22.68
CA ALA A 20 0.26 57.80 22.24
C ALA A 20 0.45 57.19 20.84
N LYS A 21 0.95 57.97 19.88
CA LYS A 21 1.25 57.48 18.52
C LYS A 21 2.27 56.34 18.52
N LEU A 22 3.29 56.40 19.36
CA LEU A 22 4.28 55.33 19.49
C LEU A 22 3.66 54.05 20.03
N THR A 23 2.83 54.16 21.07
CA THR A 23 2.09 53.03 21.67
C THR A 23 1.16 52.37 20.64
N ASP A 24 0.44 53.19 19.86
CA ASP A 24 -0.42 52.71 18.76
C ASP A 24 0.38 52.04 17.64
N SER A 25 1.58 52.54 17.35
CA SER A 25 2.45 51.95 16.31
C SER A 25 3.00 50.59 16.76
N ILE A 26 3.42 50.48 18.02
CA ILE A 26 3.90 49.23 18.61
C ILE A 26 2.77 48.19 18.67
N SER A 27 1.57 48.59 19.09
CA SER A 27 0.42 47.67 19.16
C SER A 27 0.02 47.15 17.78
N LYS A 28 0.03 48.02 16.75
CA LYS A 28 -0.19 47.63 15.35
C LYS A 28 0.88 46.65 14.85
N ILE A 29 2.15 46.96 15.05
CA ILE A 29 3.25 46.07 14.64
C ILE A 29 3.14 44.72 15.33
N ASN A 30 2.86 44.68 16.63
CA ASN A 30 2.66 43.42 17.36
C ASN A 30 1.48 42.63 16.81
N SER A 31 0.35 43.28 16.52
CA SER A 31 -0.82 42.64 15.88
C SER A 31 -0.47 42.08 14.50
N ASP A 32 0.23 42.83 13.67
CA ASP A 32 0.55 42.43 12.30
C ASP A 32 1.60 41.29 12.28
N LEU A 33 2.57 41.32 13.19
CA LEU A 33 3.50 40.22 13.42
C LEU A 33 2.76 38.96 13.89
N GLN A 34 1.85 39.07 14.85
CA GLN A 34 1.03 37.93 15.30
C GLN A 34 0.18 37.34 14.17
N LYS A 35 -0.44 38.19 13.35
CA LYS A 35 -1.20 37.74 12.16
C LYS A 35 -0.29 37.01 11.18
N GLY A 36 0.90 37.54 10.90
CA GLY A 36 1.88 36.90 10.01
C GLY A 36 2.34 35.53 10.52
N VAL A 37 2.66 35.43 11.81
CA VAL A 37 3.04 34.15 12.45
C VAL A 37 1.89 33.15 12.37
N ASN A 38 0.66 33.56 12.71
CA ASN A 38 -0.49 32.69 12.65
C ASN A 38 -0.75 32.22 11.21
N GLN A 39 -0.67 33.12 10.23
CA GLN A 39 -0.87 32.77 8.82
C GLN A 39 0.20 31.78 8.32
N TYR A 40 1.45 31.95 8.73
CA TYR A 40 2.53 31.02 8.42
C TYR A 40 2.25 29.62 8.99
N VAL A 41 1.90 29.53 10.28
CA VAL A 41 1.57 28.25 10.93
C VAL A 41 0.39 27.58 10.23
N LEU A 42 -0.63 28.32 9.82
CA LEU A 42 -1.77 27.76 9.10
C LEU A 42 -1.41 27.21 7.71
N GLU A 43 -0.41 27.77 7.04
CA GLU A 43 0.06 27.22 5.77
C GLU A 43 0.89 25.94 5.99
N GLU A 44 1.71 25.91 7.03
CA GLU A 44 2.44 24.71 7.43
C GLU A 44 1.48 23.57 7.79
N VAL A 45 0.46 23.85 8.60
CA VAL A 45 -0.60 22.88 8.92
C VAL A 45 -1.26 22.38 7.63
N SER A 46 -1.63 23.27 6.70
CA SER A 46 -2.23 22.91 5.42
C SER A 46 -1.33 21.98 4.60
N GLN A 47 -0.02 22.23 4.58
CA GLN A 47 0.97 21.38 3.92
C GLN A 47 1.06 20.00 4.59
N LEU A 48 1.07 19.94 5.92
CA LEU A 48 1.11 18.68 6.67
C LEU A 48 -0.14 17.83 6.43
N LEU A 49 -1.32 18.45 6.41
CA LEU A 49 -2.58 17.74 6.11
C LEU A 49 -2.59 17.19 4.68
N ARG A 50 -2.06 17.93 3.69
CA ARG A 50 -1.85 17.41 2.32
C ARG A 50 -0.86 16.24 2.30
N MET A 51 0.23 16.33 3.06
CA MET A 51 1.22 15.26 3.17
C MET A 51 0.63 13.99 3.78
N ALA A 52 -0.24 14.12 4.79
CA ALA A 52 -0.97 13.00 5.37
C ALA A 52 -1.88 12.33 4.33
N ASN A 53 -2.68 13.13 3.62
CA ASN A 53 -3.58 12.62 2.58
C ASN A 53 -2.82 11.87 1.46
N ASN A 54 -1.71 12.44 0.98
CA ASN A 54 -0.87 11.79 -0.02
C ASN A 54 -0.22 10.49 0.49
N SER A 55 0.18 10.45 1.77
CA SER A 55 0.75 9.26 2.39
C SER A 55 -0.24 8.10 2.43
N VAL A 56 -1.53 8.40 2.65
CA VAL A 56 -2.63 7.43 2.59
C VAL A 56 -2.91 6.98 1.16
N LEU A 57 -2.98 7.90 0.20
CA LEU A 57 -3.39 7.61 -1.18
C LEU A 57 -2.36 6.84 -2.01
N PHE A 58 -1.07 7.18 -1.88
CA PHE A 58 -0.03 6.68 -2.80
C PHE A 58 0.96 5.72 -2.14
N ALA A 59 1.33 6.00 -0.89
CA ALA A 59 2.34 5.20 -0.20
C ALA A 59 1.73 4.08 0.65
N GLY A 60 0.41 4.07 0.82
CA GLY A 60 -0.26 3.24 1.82
C GLY A 60 0.34 3.41 3.22
N ASN A 61 1.10 4.49 3.48
CA ASN A 61 1.98 4.65 4.63
C ASN A 61 1.22 5.34 5.77
N LYS A 62 0.54 4.52 6.56
CA LYS A 62 -0.23 4.89 7.75
C LYS A 62 0.63 5.62 8.77
N GLU A 63 1.84 5.18 9.03
CA GLU A 63 2.72 5.80 10.03
C GLU A 63 3.12 7.22 9.62
N SER A 64 3.51 7.42 8.35
CA SER A 64 3.79 8.76 7.82
C SER A 64 2.55 9.67 7.88
N ALA A 65 1.37 9.13 7.58
CA ALA A 65 0.12 9.89 7.68
C ALA A 65 -0.20 10.30 9.12
N ILE A 66 -0.10 9.37 10.08
CA ILE A 66 -0.32 9.64 11.51
C ILE A 66 0.68 10.67 12.03
N ASN A 67 1.95 10.58 11.64
CA ASN A 67 2.98 11.52 12.04
C ASN A 67 2.71 12.93 11.50
N ALA A 68 2.35 13.06 10.22
CA ALA A 68 1.99 14.33 9.61
C ALA A 68 0.75 14.95 10.28
N LEU A 69 -0.30 14.15 10.54
CA LEU A 69 -1.51 14.56 11.25
C LEU A 69 -1.20 15.02 12.69
N SER A 70 -0.35 14.28 13.41
CA SER A 70 0.04 14.62 14.79
C SER A 70 0.84 15.93 14.85
N LEU A 71 1.72 16.15 13.87
CA LEU A 71 2.47 17.41 13.75
C LEU A 71 1.53 18.59 13.46
N ALA A 72 0.53 18.38 12.59
CA ALA A 72 -0.50 19.37 12.31
C ALA A 72 -1.33 19.72 13.57
N ASP A 73 -1.73 18.74 14.38
CA ASP A 73 -2.45 19.00 15.65
C ASP A 73 -1.58 19.80 16.63
N ASN A 74 -0.29 19.47 16.75
CA ASN A 74 0.63 20.17 17.63
C ASN A 74 0.81 21.65 17.22
N GLN A 75 0.91 21.92 15.91
CA GLN A 75 0.98 23.28 15.39
C GLN A 75 -0.33 24.05 15.65
N LEU A 76 -1.50 23.43 15.46
CA LEU A 76 -2.77 24.08 15.81
C LEU A 76 -2.94 24.31 17.31
N LYS A 77 -2.41 23.41 18.15
CA LYS A 77 -2.44 23.54 19.61
C LYS A 77 -1.60 24.73 20.08
N SER A 78 -0.47 25.01 19.44
CA SER A 78 0.40 26.15 19.80
C SER A 78 -0.30 27.50 19.59
N LEU A 79 -1.18 27.60 18.59
CA LEU A 79 -1.99 28.80 18.32
C LEU A 79 -2.99 29.12 19.44
N SER A 80 -3.40 28.14 20.25
CA SER A 80 -4.34 28.29 21.37
C SER A 80 -5.67 28.99 21.00
N ASP A 81 -6.09 28.92 19.75
CA ASP A 81 -7.29 29.56 19.24
C ASP A 81 -8.47 28.56 19.16
N PRO A 82 -9.58 28.79 19.88
CA PRO A 82 -10.74 27.89 19.89
C PRO A 82 -11.35 27.62 18.52
N ARG A 83 -11.17 28.52 17.54
CA ARG A 83 -11.72 28.37 16.18
C ARG A 83 -11.20 27.12 15.47
N TYR A 84 -10.00 26.64 15.81
CA TYR A 84 -9.41 25.44 15.21
C TYR A 84 -9.78 24.14 15.91
N SER A 85 -10.59 24.18 16.97
CA SER A 85 -11.02 22.99 17.71
C SER A 85 -11.70 21.94 16.82
N VAL A 86 -12.49 22.37 15.84
CA VAL A 86 -13.15 21.50 14.86
C VAL A 86 -12.13 20.75 14.01
N VAL A 87 -11.09 21.44 13.52
CA VAL A 87 -10.00 20.84 12.72
C VAL A 87 -9.24 19.82 13.56
N ARG A 88 -8.89 20.18 14.80
CA ARG A 88 -8.19 19.30 15.75
C ARG A 88 -9.01 18.04 16.07
N SER A 89 -10.33 18.18 16.23
CA SER A 89 -11.21 17.02 16.41
C SER A 89 -11.18 16.09 15.20
N LYS A 90 -11.23 16.64 13.99
CA LYS A 90 -11.15 15.85 12.75
C LYS A 90 -9.80 15.15 12.59
N ILE A 91 -8.69 15.81 12.93
CA ILE A 91 -7.36 15.20 12.95
C ILE A 91 -7.34 13.99 13.90
N ASN A 92 -7.88 14.13 15.11
CA ASN A 92 -7.89 13.04 16.09
C ASN A 92 -8.77 11.85 15.65
N GLU A 93 -9.91 12.14 15.01
CA GLU A 93 -10.77 11.13 14.39
C GLU A 93 -10.02 10.36 13.30
N GLU A 94 -9.34 11.07 12.38
CA GLU A 94 -8.55 10.50 11.29
C GLU A 94 -7.37 9.66 11.80
N ILE A 95 -6.63 10.15 12.81
CA ILE A 95 -5.55 9.38 13.47
C ILE A 95 -6.13 8.09 14.06
N SER A 96 -7.29 8.15 14.71
CA SER A 96 -7.91 6.98 15.34
C SER A 96 -8.37 5.96 14.29
N GLN A 97 -8.99 6.42 13.21
CA GLN A 97 -9.39 5.57 12.09
C GLN A 97 -8.18 4.89 11.45
N LEU A 98 -7.11 5.64 11.20
CA LEU A 98 -5.86 5.09 10.68
C LEU A 98 -5.28 4.06 11.65
N ARG A 99 -5.19 4.34 12.96
CA ARG A 99 -4.69 3.41 13.98
C ARG A 99 -5.49 2.11 14.03
N ASN A 100 -6.81 2.18 13.91
CA ASN A 100 -7.69 1.02 13.93
C ASN A 100 -7.74 0.25 12.61
N ALA A 101 -7.29 0.85 11.49
CA ALA A 101 -7.13 0.12 10.25
C ALA A 101 -6.04 -0.96 10.41
N GLN A 102 -6.43 -2.22 10.36
CA GLN A 102 -5.52 -3.36 10.28
C GLN A 102 -4.84 -3.36 8.91
N ARG A 103 -3.51 -3.52 8.92
CA ARG A 103 -2.79 -3.89 7.71
C ARG A 103 -2.78 -5.41 7.57
N PRO A 104 -2.81 -5.93 6.34
CA PRO A 104 -2.43 -7.31 6.10
C PRO A 104 -1.02 -7.54 6.63
N ASP A 105 -0.77 -8.69 7.26
CA ASP A 105 0.56 -9.13 7.67
C ASP A 105 1.37 -9.52 6.42
N LEU A 106 1.98 -8.52 5.79
CA LEU A 106 2.73 -8.71 4.55
C LEU A 106 3.94 -9.62 4.77
N GLU A 107 4.62 -9.51 5.91
CA GLU A 107 5.79 -10.32 6.24
C GLU A 107 5.40 -11.78 6.44
N GLY A 108 4.32 -12.04 7.19
CA GLY A 108 3.77 -13.39 7.35
C GLY A 108 3.29 -14.00 6.03
N LEU A 109 2.66 -13.20 5.17
CA LEU A 109 2.22 -13.65 3.85
C LEU A 109 3.38 -13.97 2.91
N THR A 110 4.40 -13.12 2.85
CA THR A 110 5.61 -13.40 2.07
C THR A 110 6.30 -14.65 2.59
N ALA A 111 6.46 -14.81 3.91
CA ALA A 111 7.05 -16.00 4.50
C ALA A 111 6.26 -17.28 4.16
N THR A 112 4.92 -17.19 4.16
CA THR A 112 4.04 -18.31 3.80
C THR A 112 4.19 -18.67 2.33
N LEU A 113 4.21 -17.70 1.42
CA LEU A 113 4.41 -17.94 -0.02
C LEU A 113 5.78 -18.55 -0.32
N SER A 114 6.83 -18.10 0.37
CA SER A 114 8.17 -18.66 0.22
C SER A 114 8.23 -20.11 0.70
N ALA A 115 7.63 -20.38 1.87
CA ALA A 115 7.53 -21.75 2.38
C ALA A 115 6.75 -22.66 1.41
N ILE A 116 5.64 -22.19 0.83
CA ILE A 116 4.90 -22.92 -0.20
C ILE A 116 5.81 -23.19 -1.41
N SER A 117 6.51 -22.18 -1.91
CA SER A 117 7.42 -22.27 -3.06
C SER A 117 8.51 -23.33 -2.87
N ASP A 118 9.05 -23.43 -1.65
CA ASP A 118 10.04 -24.45 -1.27
C ASP A 118 9.45 -25.87 -1.23
N THR A 119 8.15 -26.01 -0.94
CA THR A 119 7.50 -27.34 -0.95
C THR A 119 7.13 -27.85 -2.34
N ILE A 120 6.92 -26.97 -3.33
CA ILE A 120 6.49 -27.32 -4.70
C ILE A 120 7.29 -28.49 -5.29
N PRO A 121 8.65 -28.52 -5.25
CA PRO A 121 9.43 -29.58 -5.88
C PRO A 121 9.20 -30.97 -5.28
N SER A 122 8.65 -31.06 -4.06
CA SER A 122 8.39 -32.31 -3.35
C SER A 122 6.98 -32.86 -3.54
N LEU A 123 6.09 -32.09 -4.17
CA LEU A 123 4.69 -32.46 -4.36
C LEU A 123 4.54 -33.51 -5.48
N PRO A 124 3.68 -34.51 -5.30
CA PRO A 124 3.43 -35.54 -6.31
C PRO A 124 2.56 -35.00 -7.45
N LEU A 125 2.87 -35.42 -8.68
CA LEU A 125 2.04 -35.10 -9.85
C LEU A 125 0.93 -36.13 -10.04
N ALA A 126 -0.23 -35.70 -10.54
CA ALA A 126 -1.39 -36.58 -10.74
C ALA A 126 -1.16 -37.73 -11.74
N ASN A 127 -0.14 -37.61 -12.59
CA ASN A 127 0.20 -38.60 -13.63
C ASN A 127 1.63 -39.15 -13.50
N GLU A 128 2.27 -39.02 -12.34
CA GLU A 128 3.52 -39.75 -12.08
C GLU A 128 3.21 -41.22 -11.83
N PRO A 129 3.87 -42.17 -12.53
CA PRO A 129 3.82 -43.55 -12.08
C PRO A 129 4.41 -43.59 -10.67
N GLU A 130 3.69 -44.20 -9.72
CA GLU A 130 4.25 -44.54 -8.42
C GLU A 130 5.63 -45.17 -8.66
N ALA A 131 6.68 -44.54 -8.14
CA ALA A 131 8.04 -45.00 -8.34
C ALA A 131 8.24 -46.32 -7.59
N HIS A 132 7.77 -47.42 -8.17
CA HIS A 132 8.35 -48.72 -7.93
C HIS A 132 9.74 -48.72 -8.57
N ALA A 133 10.72 -48.82 -7.68
CA ALA A 133 12.15 -48.88 -7.95
C ALA A 133 12.50 -49.53 -9.31
N ALA A 134 12.90 -48.72 -10.27
CA ALA A 134 13.53 -49.20 -11.49
C ALA A 134 14.76 -48.35 -11.80
N SER A 135 15.90 -49.00 -11.61
CA SER A 135 17.29 -48.71 -11.95
C SER A 135 17.62 -47.48 -12.80
N LEU A 136 18.63 -46.75 -12.32
CA LEU A 136 19.39 -45.68 -12.97
C LEU A 136 19.90 -46.09 -14.35
N VAL A 137 19.65 -45.26 -15.37
CA VAL A 137 20.48 -45.15 -16.58
C VAL A 137 20.69 -43.67 -16.91
N GLU A 138 21.96 -43.36 -17.17
CA GLU A 138 22.60 -42.05 -17.36
C GLU A 138 22.25 -41.39 -18.71
N PRO A 139 22.27 -40.03 -18.85
CA PRO A 139 21.75 -39.35 -20.04
C PRO A 139 22.84 -39.04 -21.08
N ALA A 140 22.47 -39.10 -22.37
CA ALA A 140 23.24 -38.55 -23.48
C ALA A 140 22.62 -37.22 -23.96
N SER A 141 23.51 -36.30 -24.35
CA SER A 141 23.33 -34.86 -24.53
C SER A 141 22.91 -34.41 -25.94
N GLU A 142 22.50 -33.12 -25.99
CA GLU A 142 22.51 -32.18 -27.13
C GLU A 142 21.53 -32.39 -28.30
N ASP A 143 20.59 -31.47 -28.50
CA ASP A 143 20.85 -30.31 -29.38
C ASP A 143 19.70 -29.28 -29.39
N SER A 144 20.09 -28.06 -29.75
CA SER A 144 19.39 -26.79 -29.56
C SER A 144 18.18 -26.53 -30.45
N VAL A 145 17.11 -26.04 -29.82
CA VAL A 145 16.33 -24.83 -30.19
C VAL A 145 15.79 -24.73 -31.62
N THR A 146 14.49 -25.06 -31.75
CA THR A 146 13.52 -24.28 -32.57
C THR A 146 12.12 -24.24 -31.94
N TRP A 147 12.02 -24.21 -30.61
CA TRP A 147 10.75 -24.35 -29.84
C TRP A 147 9.76 -23.18 -29.97
N ARG A 148 10.20 -22.02 -30.51
CA ARG A 148 9.35 -20.82 -30.64
C ARG A 148 8.30 -20.92 -31.75
N THR A 149 8.53 -21.75 -32.76
CA THR A 149 7.58 -21.97 -33.87
C THR A 149 6.52 -23.01 -33.52
N GLU A 150 6.89 -24.06 -32.80
CA GLU A 150 5.97 -25.10 -32.31
C GLU A 150 5.02 -24.56 -31.23
N LEU A 151 5.47 -23.63 -30.39
CA LEU A 151 4.62 -23.00 -29.36
C LEU A 151 3.43 -22.24 -29.97
N LYS A 152 3.61 -21.57 -31.13
CA LYS A 152 2.51 -20.84 -31.79
C LYS A 152 1.44 -21.76 -32.40
N LYS A 153 1.82 -22.96 -32.87
CA LYS A 153 0.88 -23.94 -33.42
C LYS A 153 0.04 -24.61 -32.32
N LEU A 154 0.63 -24.84 -31.14
CA LEU A 154 -0.10 -25.42 -30.01
C LEU A 154 -1.12 -24.44 -29.40
N TRP A 155 -0.81 -23.14 -29.36
CA TRP A 155 -1.77 -22.12 -28.89
C TRP A 155 -3.00 -21.94 -29.80
N SER A 156 -2.91 -22.25 -31.10
CA SER A 156 -4.07 -22.19 -32.01
C SER A 156 -4.97 -23.43 -31.93
N ASP A 157 -4.44 -24.59 -31.53
CA ASP A 157 -5.21 -25.84 -31.43
C ASP A 157 -5.97 -25.97 -30.10
N VAL A 158 -5.57 -25.25 -29.05
CA VAL A 158 -6.27 -25.26 -27.74
C VAL A 158 -7.57 -24.45 -27.75
N LEU A 159 -7.72 -23.48 -28.66
CA LEU A 159 -8.94 -22.67 -28.79
C LEU A 159 -10.07 -23.35 -29.59
N SER A 160 -9.84 -24.55 -30.15
CA SER A 160 -10.80 -25.19 -31.07
C SER A 160 -11.37 -26.54 -30.60
N ALA A 161 -11.07 -27.01 -29.39
CA ALA A 161 -11.50 -28.35 -28.97
C ALA A 161 -12.18 -28.39 -27.60
N VAL A 162 -13.39 -27.82 -27.52
CA VAL A 162 -14.41 -28.33 -26.57
C VAL A 162 -15.19 -29.41 -27.29
N GLN A 163 -14.77 -30.67 -27.14
CA GLN A 163 -15.63 -31.78 -27.49
C GLN A 163 -15.39 -32.95 -26.52
N ILE A 164 -16.40 -33.17 -25.68
CA ILE A 164 -16.48 -34.30 -24.76
C ILE A 164 -16.62 -35.56 -25.61
N GLN A 165 -15.58 -36.38 -25.66
CA GLN A 165 -15.71 -37.79 -26.01
C GLN A 165 -14.84 -38.64 -25.10
N ARG A 166 -15.52 -39.59 -24.46
CA ARG A 166 -14.99 -40.63 -23.59
C ARG A 166 -14.51 -41.76 -24.51
N VAL A 167 -13.20 -42.02 -24.56
CA VAL A 167 -12.64 -43.19 -25.26
C VAL A 167 -11.45 -43.76 -24.48
N ASP A 168 -11.43 -45.09 -24.48
CA ASP A 168 -10.53 -46.03 -23.84
C ASP A 168 -9.03 -45.80 -24.09
N GLN A 169 -8.26 -46.21 -23.10
CA GLN A 169 -6.82 -45.98 -22.88
C GLN A 169 -5.92 -46.24 -24.11
N PRO A 170 -5.14 -45.23 -24.56
CA PRO A 170 -3.81 -45.44 -25.12
C PRO A 170 -2.75 -45.35 -24.00
N PRO A 171 -1.59 -46.02 -24.11
CA PRO A 171 -0.55 -45.98 -23.09
C PRO A 171 -0.10 -44.53 -22.87
N LYS A 172 -0.32 -44.00 -21.66
CA LYS A 172 0.01 -42.63 -21.29
C LYS A 172 1.53 -42.44 -21.43
N PRO A 173 2.01 -41.49 -22.25
CA PRO A 173 3.43 -41.17 -22.28
C PRO A 173 3.83 -40.69 -20.88
N LEU A 174 4.88 -41.30 -20.32
CA LEU A 174 5.53 -40.86 -19.10
C LEU A 174 5.76 -39.34 -19.22
N LEU A 175 5.40 -38.55 -18.21
CA LEU A 175 5.85 -37.16 -18.17
C LEU A 175 7.38 -37.21 -18.18
N ALA A 176 8.01 -36.78 -19.27
CA ALA A 176 9.46 -36.78 -19.36
C ALA A 176 10.01 -35.97 -18.17
N PRO A 177 11.14 -36.33 -17.54
CA PRO A 177 11.72 -35.61 -16.39
C PRO A 177 11.82 -34.08 -16.57
N GLN A 178 11.95 -33.62 -17.82
CA GLN A 178 11.90 -32.21 -18.20
C GLN A 178 10.55 -31.54 -17.87
N GLN A 179 9.42 -32.24 -18.04
CA GLN A 179 8.07 -31.70 -17.82
C GLN A 179 7.80 -31.39 -16.34
N ARG A 180 8.19 -32.27 -15.40
CA ARG A 180 8.11 -31.98 -13.96
C ARG A 180 8.92 -30.74 -13.58
N TYR A 181 10.14 -30.63 -14.10
CA TYR A 181 10.98 -29.46 -13.87
C TYR A 181 10.28 -28.18 -14.34
N PHE A 182 9.73 -28.15 -15.56
CA PHE A 182 8.99 -26.98 -16.04
C PHE A 182 7.75 -26.64 -15.20
N LEU A 183 6.99 -27.65 -14.75
CA LEU A 183 5.84 -27.43 -13.88
C LEU A 183 6.24 -26.74 -12.57
N ASN A 184 7.30 -27.24 -11.94
CA ASN A 184 7.82 -26.68 -10.70
C ASN A 184 8.34 -25.25 -10.91
N GLN A 185 9.16 -25.03 -11.96
CA GLN A 185 9.70 -23.71 -12.26
C GLN A 185 8.59 -22.67 -12.55
N ASN A 186 7.52 -23.08 -13.24
CA ASN A 186 6.42 -22.17 -13.53
C ASN A 186 5.65 -21.79 -12.26
N LEU A 187 5.35 -22.76 -11.37
CA LEU A 187 4.70 -22.46 -10.09
C LEU A 187 5.57 -21.56 -9.20
N GLN A 188 6.87 -21.85 -9.09
CA GLN A 188 7.80 -21.00 -8.35
C GLN A 188 7.86 -19.58 -8.92
N LEU A 189 7.82 -19.43 -10.25
CA LEU A 189 7.77 -18.11 -10.89
C LEU A 189 6.47 -17.37 -10.56
N LEU A 190 5.32 -18.05 -10.60
CA LEU A 190 4.03 -17.46 -10.26
C LEU A 190 3.99 -17.01 -8.79
N LEU A 191 4.53 -17.82 -7.88
CA LEU A 191 4.63 -17.48 -6.45
C LEU A 191 5.60 -16.31 -6.22
N ALA A 192 6.78 -16.30 -6.85
CA ALA A 192 7.72 -15.19 -6.76
C ALA A 192 7.13 -13.88 -7.33
N LYS A 193 6.33 -13.98 -8.40
CA LYS A 193 5.58 -12.84 -8.94
C LYS A 193 4.51 -12.36 -7.95
N ALA A 194 3.80 -13.27 -7.29
CA ALA A 194 2.86 -12.91 -6.24
C ALA A 194 3.57 -12.18 -5.10
N GLU A 195 4.68 -12.71 -4.58
CA GLU A 195 5.48 -12.06 -3.54
C GLU A 195 5.92 -10.65 -3.94
N LEU A 196 6.49 -10.48 -5.14
CA LEU A 196 6.91 -9.17 -5.63
C LEU A 196 5.74 -8.19 -5.74
N SER A 197 4.62 -8.62 -6.31
CA SER A 197 3.42 -7.78 -6.43
C SER A 197 2.82 -7.44 -5.06
N LEU A 198 2.90 -8.35 -4.08
CA LEU A 198 2.49 -8.08 -2.70
C LEU A 198 3.33 -6.96 -2.09
N MET A 199 4.66 -7.04 -2.23
CA MET A 199 5.60 -6.03 -1.74
C MET A 199 5.41 -4.67 -2.42
N GLN A 200 5.04 -4.67 -3.70
CA GLN A 200 4.77 -3.46 -4.49
C GLN A 200 3.35 -2.91 -4.30
N GLY A 201 2.48 -3.60 -3.55
CA GLY A 201 1.09 -3.20 -3.36
C GLY A 201 0.20 -3.42 -4.59
N GLU A 202 0.65 -4.18 -5.59
CA GLU A 202 -0.08 -4.49 -6.82
C GLU A 202 -1.10 -5.64 -6.59
N THR A 203 -2.13 -5.38 -5.81
CA THR A 203 -3.11 -6.39 -5.37
C THR A 203 -3.78 -7.15 -6.52
N THR A 204 -4.00 -6.50 -7.66
CA THR A 204 -4.59 -7.16 -8.84
C THR A 204 -3.66 -8.22 -9.43
N ILE A 205 -2.37 -7.91 -9.55
CA ILE A 205 -1.37 -8.83 -10.10
C ILE A 205 -1.07 -9.95 -9.10
N PHE A 206 -1.02 -9.62 -7.81
CA PHE A 206 -0.95 -10.59 -6.72
C PHE A 206 -2.08 -11.64 -6.85
N LYS A 207 -3.34 -11.18 -6.81
CA LYS A 207 -4.51 -12.08 -6.82
C LYS A 207 -4.51 -12.99 -8.04
N ARG A 208 -4.22 -12.42 -9.22
CA ARG A 208 -4.11 -13.19 -10.46
C ARG A 208 -3.03 -14.27 -10.36
N SER A 209 -1.85 -13.95 -9.84
CA SER A 209 -0.73 -14.89 -9.74
C SER A 209 -1.03 -16.03 -8.75
N ILE A 210 -1.76 -15.75 -7.66
CA ILE A 210 -2.26 -16.78 -6.73
C ILE A 210 -3.32 -17.66 -7.41
N THR A 211 -4.30 -17.08 -8.11
CA THR A 211 -5.32 -17.85 -8.86
C THR A 211 -4.68 -18.75 -9.90
N ASP A 212 -3.76 -18.21 -10.72
CA ASP A 212 -3.03 -18.98 -11.72
C ASP A 212 -2.25 -20.15 -11.05
N SER A 213 -1.69 -19.95 -9.85
CA SER A 213 -1.00 -21.02 -9.10
C SER A 213 -1.95 -22.11 -8.61
N ILE A 214 -3.14 -21.73 -8.11
CA ILE A 214 -4.18 -22.66 -7.68
C ILE A 214 -4.65 -23.52 -8.86
N ASP A 215 -4.90 -22.90 -10.01
CA ASP A 215 -5.36 -23.60 -11.22
C ASP A 215 -4.29 -24.59 -11.70
N TRP A 216 -3.01 -24.19 -11.70
CA TRP A 216 -1.89 -25.09 -12.02
C TRP A 216 -1.79 -26.29 -11.06
N LEU A 217 -1.98 -26.08 -9.76
CA LEU A 217 -1.99 -27.19 -8.80
C LEU A 217 -3.14 -28.16 -9.08
N LYS A 218 -4.33 -27.65 -9.41
CA LYS A 218 -5.51 -28.48 -9.74
C LYS A 218 -5.33 -29.28 -11.03
N ASP A 219 -4.69 -28.70 -12.03
CA ASP A 219 -4.57 -29.32 -13.35
C ASP A 219 -3.47 -30.40 -13.40
N TYR A 220 -2.40 -30.25 -12.62
CA TYR A 220 -1.19 -31.07 -12.78
C TYR A 220 -0.77 -31.90 -11.55
N PHE A 221 -1.19 -31.53 -10.33
CA PHE A 221 -0.75 -32.20 -9.09
C PHE A 221 -1.79 -33.19 -8.54
N ASP A 222 -1.31 -34.18 -7.79
CA ASP A 222 -2.19 -35.19 -7.19
C ASP A 222 -2.98 -34.59 -6.00
N LEU A 223 -4.24 -34.25 -6.26
CA LEU A 223 -5.14 -33.65 -5.26
C LEU A 223 -5.50 -34.60 -4.10
N SER A 224 -5.20 -35.90 -4.21
CA SER A 224 -5.39 -36.86 -3.12
C SER A 224 -4.25 -36.84 -2.11
N ASP A 225 -3.08 -36.29 -2.46
CA ASP A 225 -1.97 -36.10 -1.54
C ASP A 225 -2.24 -34.94 -0.57
N LYS A 226 -2.12 -35.22 0.72
CA LYS A 226 -2.41 -34.25 1.80
C LYS A 226 -1.58 -32.97 1.70
N ARG A 227 -0.35 -33.04 1.20
CA ARG A 227 0.53 -31.86 1.05
C ARG A 227 0.00 -30.95 -0.06
N VAL A 228 -0.44 -31.54 -1.18
CA VAL A 228 -1.05 -30.79 -2.29
C VAL A 228 -2.34 -30.14 -1.81
N SER A 229 -3.21 -30.87 -1.11
CA SER A 229 -4.44 -30.30 -0.55
C SER A 229 -4.15 -29.16 0.43
N SER A 230 -3.14 -29.30 1.30
CA SER A 230 -2.75 -28.27 2.26
C SER A 230 -2.20 -27.01 1.59
N VAL A 231 -1.38 -27.13 0.55
CA VAL A 231 -0.90 -25.98 -0.24
C VAL A 231 -2.05 -25.28 -0.94
N LEU A 232 -2.98 -26.05 -1.53
CA LEU A 232 -4.16 -25.49 -2.19
C LEU A 232 -5.06 -24.73 -1.21
N GLU A 233 -5.27 -25.26 -0.01
CA GLU A 233 -6.01 -24.59 1.07
C GLU A 233 -5.34 -23.26 1.47
N GLN A 234 -4.03 -23.27 1.74
CA GLN A 234 -3.27 -22.06 2.09
C GLN A 234 -3.34 -20.99 1.00
N LEU A 235 -3.14 -21.36 -0.28
CA LEU A 235 -3.23 -20.41 -1.39
C LEU A 235 -4.65 -19.87 -1.55
N THR A 236 -5.68 -20.70 -1.30
CA THR A 236 -7.07 -20.26 -1.35
C THR A 236 -7.37 -19.26 -0.24
N GLU A 237 -6.96 -19.54 1.00
CA GLU A 237 -7.09 -18.62 2.13
C GLU A 237 -6.39 -17.28 1.86
N ILE A 238 -5.15 -17.33 1.35
CA ILE A 238 -4.40 -16.14 0.93
C ILE A 238 -5.14 -15.33 -0.14
N SER A 239 -5.80 -16.01 -1.09
CA SER A 239 -6.56 -15.35 -2.16
C SER A 239 -7.83 -14.64 -1.67
N GLU A 240 -8.46 -15.19 -0.62
CA GLU A 240 -9.67 -14.67 0.01
C GLU A 240 -9.36 -13.57 1.02
N GLN A 241 -8.14 -13.53 1.55
CA GLN A 241 -7.72 -12.50 2.48
C GLN A 241 -7.81 -11.12 1.83
N SER A 242 -8.45 -10.21 2.57
CA SER A 242 -8.61 -8.82 2.13
C SER A 242 -7.30 -8.06 2.28
N LEU A 243 -6.44 -8.14 1.27
CA LEU A 243 -5.20 -7.35 1.17
C LEU A 243 -5.42 -5.84 0.96
N GLY A 244 -6.69 -5.43 0.86
CA GLY A 244 -7.08 -4.15 0.30
C GLY A 244 -8.23 -3.47 1.03
N SER A 245 -8.26 -3.46 2.37
CA SER A 245 -8.92 -2.32 3.01
C SER A 245 -8.05 -1.09 2.74
N LYS A 246 -8.38 -0.35 1.68
CA LYS A 246 -7.82 0.99 1.45
C LYS A 246 -7.88 1.72 2.79
N LEU A 247 -6.74 2.25 3.22
CA LEU A 247 -6.69 3.07 4.43
C LEU A 247 -7.82 4.14 4.34
N PRO A 248 -8.51 4.42 5.46
CA PRO A 248 -9.56 5.43 5.46
C PRO A 248 -9.02 6.77 4.97
N SER A 249 -9.82 7.49 4.17
CA SER A 249 -9.44 8.80 3.68
C SER A 249 -9.28 9.79 4.84
N VAL A 250 -8.24 10.64 4.77
CA VAL A 250 -7.94 11.65 5.81
C VAL A 250 -8.05 13.08 5.27
N THR A 251 -9.17 13.37 4.60
CA THR A 251 -9.41 14.67 3.94
C THR A 251 -10.26 15.64 4.76
N GLY A 252 -10.92 15.16 5.82
CA GLY A 252 -11.91 15.94 6.57
C GLY A 252 -11.26 17.07 7.37
N SER A 253 -10.09 16.83 7.95
CA SER A 253 -9.31 17.87 8.64
C SER A 253 -8.85 18.98 7.69
N TYR A 254 -8.39 18.61 6.48
CA TYR A 254 -7.96 19.58 5.46
C TYR A 254 -9.12 20.45 4.98
N GLN A 255 -10.28 19.85 4.70
CA GLN A 255 -11.48 20.57 4.28
C GLN A 255 -11.94 21.55 5.36
N ALA A 256 -12.03 21.09 6.62
CA ALA A 256 -12.40 21.95 7.75
C ALA A 256 -11.45 23.14 7.92
N LEU A 257 -10.15 22.96 7.68
CA LEU A 257 -9.18 24.06 7.71
C LEU A 257 -9.42 25.07 6.58
N GLN A 258 -9.72 24.60 5.37
CA GLN A 258 -10.00 25.47 4.23
C GLN A 258 -11.29 26.27 4.41
N ASP A 259 -12.33 25.67 4.99
CA ASP A 259 -13.58 26.37 5.30
C ASP A 259 -13.35 27.54 6.27
N ILE A 260 -12.50 27.35 7.28
CA ILE A 260 -12.12 28.41 8.22
C ILE A 260 -11.30 29.50 7.51
N LYS A 261 -10.35 29.13 6.63
CA LYS A 261 -9.52 30.09 5.88
C LYS A 261 -10.33 30.88 4.84
N GLY A 262 -11.33 30.25 4.21
CA GLY A 262 -12.18 30.87 3.18
C GLY A 262 -13.37 31.67 3.73
N GLY A 263 -13.78 31.41 4.98
CA GLY A 263 -14.84 32.16 5.67
C GLY A 263 -14.35 33.35 6.51
N SER A 264 -13.04 33.64 6.50
CA SER A 264 -12.40 34.77 7.19
C SER A 264 -12.15 35.93 6.23
#